data_AF-A0A3A1R1U1-F1
#
_entry.id   AF-A0A3A1R1U1-F1
#
_cell.length_a   1.000
_cell.length_b   1.000
_cell.length_c   1.000
_cell.angle_alpha   90.00
_cell.angle_beta   90.00
_cell.angle_gamma   90.00
#
_symmetry.space_group_name_H-M   'P 1'
#
loop_
_entity.id
_entity.type
_entity.pdbx_description
1 polymer ?
#
loop_
_entity_poly.entity_id
_entity_poly.type
_entity_poly.pdbx_seq_one_letter_code
_entity_poly.pdbx_strand_id
1 'polypeptide(L)' 'MDKFFSQTHCDRCGGSLKSGRIMSMYNTDCICLNCKDKESRRTDYGKAVEAEHNEIKKGNYNYKGIKGEN' A
#
# COMPACT_ATOMS: atom_id res chain seq x y z
N MET A 1 15.92 4.61 -9.89
CA MET A 1 14.72 5.45 -9.76
C MET A 1 13.60 4.55 -9.27
N ASP A 2 13.08 4.75 -8.06
CA ASP A 2 11.96 3.96 -7.57
C ASP A 2 10.73 4.16 -8.46
N LYS A 3 10.13 3.05 -8.89
CA LYS A 3 8.93 3.03 -9.76
C LYS A 3 7.81 3.88 -9.17
N PHE A 4 7.72 3.95 -7.84
CA PHE A 4 6.74 4.77 -7.13
C PHE A 4 6.73 6.25 -7.56
N PHE A 5 7.91 6.85 -7.79
CA PHE A 5 7.98 8.28 -8.12
C PHE A 5 7.70 8.58 -9.60
N SER A 6 8.03 7.65 -10.50
CA SER A 6 7.84 7.79 -11.95
C SER A 6 6.51 7.23 -12.46
N GLN A 7 5.85 6.37 -11.68
CA GLN A 7 4.61 5.74 -12.09
C GLN A 7 3.43 6.72 -12.11
N THR A 8 2.70 6.67 -13.22
CA THR A 8 1.56 7.55 -13.52
C THR A 8 0.21 6.83 -13.46
N HIS A 9 0.20 5.50 -13.37
CA HIS A 9 -1.00 4.66 -13.39
C HIS A 9 -1.01 3.70 -12.20
N CYS A 10 -2.17 3.46 -11.61
CA CYS A 10 -2.37 2.56 -10.47
C CYS A 10 -2.09 1.11 -10.85
N ASP A 11 -1.30 0.37 -10.05
CA ASP A 11 -0.98 -1.05 -10.30
C ASP A 11 -2.23 -1.95 -10.27
N ARG A 12 -3.32 -1.55 -9.59
CA ARG A 12 -4.53 -2.36 -9.45
C ARG A 12 -5.63 -2.08 -10.46
N CYS A 13 -5.93 -0.81 -10.68
CA CYS A 13 -7.04 -0.42 -11.55
C CYS A 13 -6.59 0.20 -12.88
N GLY A 14 -5.29 0.43 -13.07
CA GLY A 14 -4.76 1.15 -14.23
C GLY A 14 -5.11 2.64 -14.28
N GLY A 15 -5.88 3.15 -13.31
CA GLY A 15 -6.32 4.55 -13.28
C GLY A 15 -5.17 5.54 -13.05
N SER A 16 -5.36 6.79 -13.47
CA SER A 16 -4.37 7.86 -13.30
C SER A 16 -4.04 8.11 -11.82
N LEU A 17 -2.74 8.24 -11.51
CA LEU A 17 -2.21 8.60 -10.19
C LEU A 17 -2.02 10.11 -10.00
N LYS A 18 -2.39 10.93 -10.99
CA LYS A 18 -2.23 12.41 -10.92
C LYS A 18 -2.95 13.02 -9.73
N SER A 19 -4.10 12.46 -9.34
CA SER A 19 -4.90 12.94 -8.21
C SER A 19 -4.36 12.50 -6.84
N GLY A 20 -3.31 11.69 -6.81
CA GLY A 20 -2.73 11.15 -5.58
C GLY A 20 -2.36 9.67 -5.73
N ARG A 21 -1.23 9.30 -5.15
CA ARG A 21 -0.73 7.93 -5.07
C ARG A 21 -0.32 7.60 -3.66
N ILE A 22 -0.46 6.34 -3.29
CA ILE A 22 -0.06 5.79 -2.00
C ILE A 22 0.39 4.34 -2.20
N MET A 23 1.23 3.84 -1.32
CA MET A 23 1.50 2.40 -1.28
C MET A 23 0.34 1.66 -0.62
N SER A 24 0.09 0.43 -1.08
CA SER A 24 -0.88 -0.45 -0.44
C SER A 24 -0.50 -0.74 1.02
N MET A 25 -1.50 -0.96 1.87
CA MET A 25 -1.24 -1.46 3.24
C MET A 25 -0.85 -2.94 3.28
N TYR A 26 -1.13 -3.66 2.19
CA TYR A 26 -0.94 -5.11 2.13
C TYR A 26 0.37 -5.49 1.46
N ASN A 27 0.88 -4.67 0.54
CA ASN A 27 2.07 -4.95 -0.25
C ASN A 27 2.74 -3.63 -0.69
N THR A 28 3.77 -3.71 -1.52
CA THR A 28 4.49 -2.54 -2.05
C THR A 28 3.88 -1.96 -3.34
N ASP A 29 2.63 -2.27 -3.67
CA ASP A 29 1.99 -1.77 -4.90
C ASP A 29 1.69 -0.27 -4.81
N CYS A 30 1.89 0.45 -5.91
CA CYS A 30 1.52 1.85 -6.03
C CYS A 30 0.07 1.97 -6.50
N ILE A 31 -0.80 2.43 -5.59
CA ILE A 31 -2.24 2.49 -5.81
C ILE A 31 -2.77 3.92 -5.75
N CYS A 32 -3.89 4.16 -6.44
CA CYS A 32 -4.61 5.42 -6.32
C CYS A 32 -5.40 5.51 -5.02
N LEU A 33 -5.79 6.72 -4.62
CA LEU A 33 -6.59 6.95 -3.41
C LEU A 33 -7.93 6.19 -3.41
N ASN A 34 -8.55 6.00 -4.58
CA ASN A 34 -9.79 5.21 -4.69
C ASN A 34 -9.55 3.72 -4.38
N CYS A 35 -8.41 3.17 -4.80
CA CYS A 35 -8.06 1.78 -4.44
C CYS A 35 -7.72 1.67 -2.96
N LYS A 36 -7.09 2.70 -2.38
CA LYS A 36 -6.81 2.77 -0.95
C LYS A 36 -8.08 2.81 -0.09
N ASP A 37 -9.09 3.58 -0.50
CA ASP A 37 -10.39 3.61 0.18
C ASP A 37 -11.13 2.26 0.07
N LYS A 38 -10.99 1.55 -1.05
CA LYS A 38 -11.49 0.17 -1.15
C LYS A 38 -10.75 -0.78 -0.21
N GLU A 39 -9.44 -0.59 -0.03
CA GLU A 39 -8.65 -1.38 0.92
C GLU A 39 -9.09 -1.17 2.36
N SER A 40 -9.29 0.09 2.78
CA SER A 40 -9.65 0.43 4.16
C SER A 40 -11.01 -0.12 4.58
N ARG A 41 -11.90 -0.37 3.61
CA ARG A 41 -13.23 -0.97 3.84
C ARG A 41 -13.20 -2.50 3.92
N ARG A 42 -12.06 -3.14 3.64
CA ARG A 42 -11.97 -4.59 3.75
C ARG A 42 -11.99 -5.02 5.22
N THR A 43 -12.61 -6.16 5.48
CA THR A 43 -12.69 -6.76 6.82
C THR A 43 -11.33 -7.13 7.40
N ASP A 44 -10.34 -7.42 6.55
CA ASP A 44 -8.97 -7.78 6.93
C ASP A 44 -8.01 -6.57 7.03
N TYR A 45 -8.48 -5.35 6.79
CA TYR A 45 -7.63 -4.16 6.80
C TYR A 45 -6.99 -3.89 8.16
N GLY A 46 -7.74 -4.10 9.25
CA GLY A 46 -7.22 -3.95 10.61
C GLY A 46 -6.00 -4.82 10.87
N LYS A 47 -5.97 -6.05 10.35
CA LYS A 47 -4.82 -6.96 10.49
C LYS A 47 -3.57 -6.44 9.79
N ALA A 48 -3.74 -5.83 8.61
CA ALA A 48 -2.62 -5.26 7.88
C ALA A 48 -2.02 -4.04 8.62
N VAL A 49 -2.87 -3.19 9.18
CA VAL A 49 -2.44 -2.04 10.01
C VAL A 49 -1.74 -2.50 11.28
N GLU A 50 -2.28 -3.51 11.98
CA GLU A 50 -1.66 -4.05 13.19
C GLU A 50 -0.29 -4.66 12.89
N ALA A 51 -0.15 -5.40 11.79
CA ALA A 51 1.12 -5.97 11.37
C ALA A 51 2.17 -4.86 11.10
N GLU A 52 1.80 -3.82 10.34
CA GLU A 52 2.68 -2.67 10.09
C GLU A 52 3.07 -1.97 11.40
N HIS A 53 2.11 -1.69 12.29
CA HIS A 53 2.38 -1.07 13.59
C HIS A 53 3.32 -1.92 14.46
N ASN A 54 3.18 -3.25 14.44
CA ASN A 54 4.05 -4.14 15.19
C ASN A 54 5.49 -4.13 14.66
N GLU A 55 5.67 -4.06 13.34
CA GLU A 55 7.00 -3.94 12.73
C GLU A 55 7.63 -2.57 13.00
N ILE A 56 6.86 -1.49 12.92
CA ILE A 56 7.31 -0.15 13.31
C ILE A 56 7.78 -0.13 14.77
N LYS A 57 7.05 -0.79 15.69
CA LYS A 57 7.45 -0.91 17.11
C LYS A 57 8.77 -1.68 17.29
N LYS A 58 9.09 -2.61 16.39
CA LYS A 58 10.38 -3.32 16.38
C LYS A 58 11.50 -2.50 15.72
N GLY A 59 11.21 -1.30 15.21
CA GLY A 59 12.14 -0.47 14.46
C GLY A 59 12.23 -0.80 12.97
N ASN A 60 11.34 -1.66 12.45
CA ASN A 60 11.27 -2.01 11.04
C ASN A 60 10.29 -1.09 10.30
N TYR A 61 10.80 0.00 9.76
CA TYR A 61 10.02 0.97 8.97
C TYR A 61 9.88 0.59 7.48
N ASN A 62 10.52 -0.51 7.04
CA ASN A 62 10.50 -1.01 5.66
C ASN A 62 9.68 -2.28 5.52
N TYR A 63 8.66 -2.46 6.37
CA TYR A 63 7.77 -3.61 6.29
C TYR A 63 7.03 -3.61 4.96
N LYS A 64 7.09 -4.74 4.24
CA LYS A 64 6.49 -4.87 2.91
C LYS A 64 4.98 -5.10 2.94
N GLY A 65 4.37 -5.23 4.12
CA GLY A 65 2.96 -5.56 4.29
C GLY A 65 2.70 -7.07 4.36
N ILE A 66 1.50 -7.43 4.83
CA ILE A 66 1.11 -8.83 5.09
C ILE A 66 1.00 -9.73 3.84
N LYS A 67 1.04 -9.16 2.64
CA LYS A 67 1.08 -9.82 1.33
C LYS A 67 2.30 -9.40 0.51
N GLY A 68 3.29 -8.76 1.15
CA GLY A 68 4.52 -8.29 0.52
C GLY A 68 5.63 -9.34 0.41
N GLU A 69 5.36 -10.57 0.84
CA GLU A 69 6.25 -11.72 0.72
C GLU A 69 5.70 -12.69 -0.34
N ASN A 70 6.37 -12.71 -1.48
CA ASN A 70 6.43 -13.83 -2.42
C ASN A 70 7.86 -13.90 -2.93
#